data_AF-A0A359MWK8-F1
#
_entry.id   AF-A0A359MWK8-F1
#
_cell.length_a   1.000
_cell.length_b   1.000
_cell.length_c   1.000
_cell.angle_alpha   90.00
_cell.angle_beta   90.00
_cell.angle_gamma   90.00
#
_symmetry.space_group_name_H-M   'P 1'
#
loop_
_entity.id
_entity.type
_entity.pdbx_description
1 polymer ?
#
loop_
_entity_poly.entity_id
_entity_poly.type
_entity_poly.pdbx_seq_one_letter_code
_entity_poly.pdbx_strand_id
1 'polypeptide(L)' 'RPVFAYRSGGAREIIQPGVTGDWFDFQTWEDLADMIVRVDPKQYDPARIQQQANTYSTQRFEQQIKTFVDSAYHQFTQQR' A
#
# COMPACT_ATOMS: atom_id res chain seq x y z
N ARG A 1 -1.83 1.57 -11.61
CA ARG A 1 -0.76 2.49 -12.10
C ARG A 1 0.27 2.63 -11.00
N PRO A 2 1.57 2.69 -11.30
CA PRO A 2 2.60 2.83 -10.27
C PRO A 2 2.48 4.17 -9.53
N VAL A 3 2.92 4.20 -8.27
CA VAL A 3 2.94 5.40 -7.43
C VAL A 3 4.38 5.75 -7.04
N PHE A 4 4.71 7.01 -7.19
CA PHE A 4 6.05 7.56 -7.02
C PHE A 4 6.01 8.55 -5.86
N ALA A 5 6.62 8.22 -4.73
CA ALA A 5 6.42 8.98 -3.50
C ALA A 5 7.70 9.18 -2.69
N TYR A 6 7.72 10.25 -1.91
CA TYR A 6 8.80 10.52 -0.97
C TYR A 6 8.90 9.38 0.05
N ARG A 7 10.12 8.89 0.33
CA ARG A 7 10.38 7.74 1.20
C ARG A 7 10.10 8.06 2.67
N SER A 8 8.84 8.26 3.05
CA SER A 8 8.40 8.58 4.42
C SER A 8 6.96 8.12 4.70
N GLY A 9 6.64 7.94 5.99
CA GLY A 9 5.29 7.59 6.44
C GLY A 9 4.70 6.36 5.73
N GLY A 10 3.39 6.42 5.45
CA GLY A 10 2.65 5.32 4.81
C GLY A 10 3.16 4.94 3.41
N ALA A 11 3.94 5.79 2.73
CA ALA A 11 4.55 5.43 1.46
C ALA A 11 5.54 4.25 1.61
N ARG A 12 6.21 4.12 2.76
CA ARG A 12 7.12 2.99 3.05
C ARG A 12 6.38 1.68 3.30
N GLU A 13 5.12 1.76 3.71
CA GLU A 13 4.28 0.59 4.02
C GLU A 13 3.54 0.10 2.77
N ILE A 14 3.08 1.03 1.93
CA ILE A 14 2.17 0.72 0.81
C ILE A 14 2.92 0.42 -0.48
N ILE A 15 4.03 1.12 -0.76
CA ILE A 15 4.77 0.98 -2.02
C ILE A 15 5.78 -0.17 -1.91
N GLN A 16 5.78 -1.02 -2.93
CA GLN A 16 6.77 -2.07 -3.13
C GLN A 16 7.63 -1.68 -4.34
N PRO A 17 8.91 -1.29 -4.14
CA PRO A 17 9.85 -0.92 -5.19
C PRO A 17 9.86 -1.91 -6.36
N GLY A 18 9.80 -1.39 -7.59
CA GLY A 18 9.76 -2.19 -8.82
C GLY A 18 8.46 -2.97 -9.06
N VAL A 19 7.47 -2.91 -8.17
CA VAL A 19 6.17 -3.61 -8.33
C VAL A 19 5.01 -2.63 -8.37
N THR A 20 4.83 -1.85 -7.31
CA THR A 20 3.73 -0.87 -7.21
C THR A 20 4.17 0.58 -7.40
N GLY A 21 5.45 0.78 -7.63
CA GLY A 21 6.09 2.07 -7.84
C GLY A 21 7.41 2.14 -7.09
N ASP A 22 7.97 3.32 -6.90
CA ASP A 22 9.28 3.52 -6.29
C ASP A 22 9.31 4.80 -5.43
N TRP A 23 10.37 4.94 -4.64
CA TRP A 23 10.57 6.10 -3.79
C TRP A 23 11.68 7.01 -4.28
N PHE A 24 11.52 8.30 -3.98
CA PHE A 24 12.58 9.30 -3.99
C PHE A 24 12.92 9.72 -2.55
N ASP A 25 14.17 10.09 -2.31
CA ASP A 25 14.77 10.19 -0.98
C ASP A 25 14.84 11.62 -0.45
N PHE A 26 14.76 12.62 -1.32
CA PHE A 26 14.76 14.03 -0.96
C PHE A 26 13.52 14.72 -1.49
N GLN A 27 12.83 15.47 -0.64
CA GLN A 27 11.63 16.23 -1.03
C GLN A 27 12.00 17.49 -1.84
N THR A 28 12.67 17.26 -2.96
CA THR A 28 13.21 18.26 -3.91
C THR A 28 12.66 17.96 -5.30
N TRP A 29 12.60 18.97 -6.17
CA TRP A 29 12.07 18.78 -7.51
C TRP A 29 13.07 18.01 -8.40
N GLU A 30 14.37 18.14 -8.13
CA GLU A 30 15.45 17.45 -8.82
C GLU A 30 15.32 15.93 -8.67
N ASP A 31 15.17 15.45 -7.43
CA ASP A 31 15.08 14.01 -7.14
C ASP A 31 13.80 13.38 -7.75
N LEU A 32 12.70 14.14 -7.74
CA LEU A 32 11.48 13.74 -8.43
C LEU A 32 11.67 13.67 -9.95
N ALA A 33 12.32 14.68 -10.54
CA ALA A 33 12.59 14.71 -11.98
C ALA A 33 13.51 13.57 -12.40
N ASP A 34 14.60 13.33 -11.66
CA ASP A 34 15.53 12.23 -11.89
C ASP A 34 14.83 10.87 -11.84
N MET A 35 13.93 10.68 -10.88
CA MET A 35 13.15 9.44 -10.80
C MET A 35 12.21 9.27 -12.00
N ILE A 36 11.50 10.31 -12.41
CA ILE A 36 10.59 10.27 -13.57
C ILE A 36 11.35 9.94 -14.85
N VAL A 37 12.56 10.51 -15.04
CA VAL A 37 13.38 10.29 -16.23
C VAL A 37 13.91 8.85 -16.30
N ARG A 38 14.25 8.24 -15.16
CA ARG A 38 14.83 6.88 -15.09
C ARG A 38 13.79 5.76 -15.14
N VAL A 39 12.54 6.07 -14.82
CA VAL A 39 11.46 5.09 -14.78
C VAL A 39 11.10 4.59 -16.17
N ASP A 40 11.01 3.27 -16.32
CA ASP A 40 10.35 2.63 -17.47
C ASP A 40 8.93 2.23 -17.08
N PRO A 41 7.88 2.89 -17.60
CA PRO A 41 6.49 2.53 -17.29
C PRO A 41 6.12 1.09 -17.68
N LYS A 42 6.83 0.47 -18.63
CA LYS A 42 6.54 -0.88 -19.11
C LYS A 42 6.92 -1.97 -18.12
N GLN A 43 7.76 -1.67 -17.13
CA GLN A 43 8.18 -2.64 -16.12
C GLN A 43 7.06 -2.97 -15.11
N TYR A 44 6.03 -2.11 -15.01
CA TYR A 44 4.95 -2.27 -14.04
C TYR A 44 3.74 -2.99 -14.65
N ASP A 45 3.37 -4.10 -14.03
CA ASP A 45 2.16 -4.85 -14.38
C ASP A 45 0.91 -4.20 -13.72
N PRO A 46 -0.04 -3.65 -14.50
CA PRO A 46 -1.25 -3.05 -13.96
C PRO A 46 -2.09 -4.01 -13.12
N ALA A 47 -2.11 -5.30 -13.45
CA ALA A 47 -2.88 -6.30 -12.74
C ALA A 47 -2.30 -6.56 -11.34
N ARG A 48 -0.97 -6.66 -11.23
CA ARG A 48 -0.28 -6.78 -9.93
C ARG A 48 -0.52 -5.55 -9.05
N ILE A 49 -0.44 -4.36 -9.63
CA ILE A 49 -0.71 -3.12 -8.89
C ILE A 49 -2.14 -3.13 -8.35
N GLN A 50 -3.11 -3.51 -9.17
CA GLN A 50 -4.52 -3.58 -8.75
C GLN A 50 -4.73 -4.62 -7.64
N GLN A 51 -4.09 -5.79 -7.75
CA GLN A 51 -4.16 -6.82 -6.72
C GLN A 51 -3.63 -6.32 -5.37
N GLN A 52 -2.49 -5.61 -5.36
CA GLN A 52 -1.96 -5.00 -4.14
C GLN A 52 -2.89 -3.91 -3.60
N ALA A 53 -3.44 -3.04 -4.46
CA ALA A 53 -4.38 -2.01 -4.01
C ALA A 53 -5.63 -2.63 -3.34
N ASN A 54 -6.11 -3.76 -3.87
CA ASN A 54 -7.29 -4.45 -3.34
C ASN A 54 -7.10 -5.01 -1.91
N THR A 55 -5.86 -5.21 -1.43
CA THR A 55 -5.63 -5.62 -0.03
C THR A 55 -5.97 -4.51 0.95
N TYR A 56 -5.92 -3.25 0.52
CA TYR A 56 -6.28 -2.06 1.29
C TYR A 56 -7.72 -1.59 1.03
N SER A 57 -8.58 -2.46 0.48
CA SER A 57 -9.98 -2.11 0.19
C SER A 57 -10.80 -1.96 1.47
N THR A 58 -11.73 -0.99 1.45
CA THR A 58 -12.68 -0.75 2.55
C THR A 58 -13.47 -2.01 2.90
N GLN A 59 -13.93 -2.76 1.90
CA GLN A 59 -14.67 -4.00 2.11
C GLN A 59 -13.86 -5.04 2.91
N ARG A 60 -12.56 -5.19 2.62
CA ARG A 60 -11.69 -6.09 3.39
C ARG A 60 -11.53 -5.61 4.82
N PHE A 61 -11.30 -4.31 5.01
CA PHE A 61 -11.18 -3.71 6.33
C PHE A 61 -12.43 -3.93 7.17
N GLU A 62 -13.61 -3.63 6.63
CA GLU A 62 -14.91 -3.82 7.30
C GLU A 62 -15.15 -5.29 7.69
N GLN A 63 -14.84 -6.22 6.78
CA GLN A 63 -14.97 -7.65 7.06
C GLN A 63 -14.02 -8.07 8.20
N GLN A 64 -12.75 -7.67 8.13
CA GLN A 64 -11.74 -8.05 9.12
C GLN A 64 -12.02 -7.47 10.49
N ILE A 65 -12.39 -6.18 10.58
CA ILE A 65 -12.70 -5.55 11.87
C ILE A 65 -13.94 -6.16 12.50
N LYS A 66 -14.98 -6.47 11.70
CA LYS A 66 -16.18 -7.15 12.18
C LYS A 66 -15.83 -8.53 12.74
N THR A 67 -15.11 -9.36 11.97
CA THR A 67 -14.70 -10.70 12.42
C THR A 67 -13.86 -10.64 13.70
N PHE A 68 -12.96 -9.66 13.80
CA PHE A 68 -12.15 -9.45 15.00
C PHE A 68 -13.02 -9.10 16.22
N VAL A 69 -13.93 -8.13 16.09
CA VAL A 69 -14.83 -7.72 17.18
C VAL A 69 -15.74 -8.85 17.61
N ASP A 70 -16.36 -9.57 16.67
CA ASP A 70 -17.22 -10.72 16.96
C ASP A 70 -16.46 -11.80 17.74
N SER A 71 -15.23 -12.11 17.31
CA SER A 71 -14.38 -13.11 17.98
C SER A 71 -13.99 -12.69 19.39
N ALA A 72 -13.59 -11.43 19.57
CA ALA A 72 -13.22 -10.87 20.87
C ALA A 72 -14.42 -10.86 21.83
N TYR A 73 -15.60 -10.52 21.34
CA TYR A 73 -16.83 -10.53 22.13
C TYR A 73 -17.21 -11.95 22.56
N HIS A 74 -17.15 -12.93 21.65
CA HIS A 74 -17.40 -14.33 22.00
C HIS A 74 -16.46 -14.82 23.09
N GLN A 75 -15.15 -14.54 22.98
CA GLN A 75 -14.16 -14.90 24.01
C GLN A 75 -14.49 -14.27 25.37
N PHE A 76 -14.86 -12.99 25.39
CA PHE A 76 -15.25 -12.29 26.62
C PHE A 76 -16.48 -12.93 27.28
N THR A 77 -17.49 -13.32 26.50
CA THR A 77 -18.71 -13.94 27.04
C THR A 77 -18.51 -15.36 27.55
N GLN A 78 -17.54 -16.12 27.01
CA GLN A 78 -17.23 -17.50 27.45
C GLN A 78 -16.37 -17.54 28.72
N GLN A 79 -15.74 -16.42 29.09
CA GLN A 79 -14.94 -16.28 30.32
C GLN A 79 -15.77 -15.80 31.52
N ARG A 80 -17.06 -15.50 31.31
CA ARG A 80 -18.04 -15.17 32.36
C ARG A 80 -18.91 -16.37 32.67
#